data_AF-A0A519T1E1-F1
#
_entry.id   AF-A0A519T1E1-F1
#
_cell.length_a   1.000
_cell.length_b   1.000
_cell.length_c   1.000
_cell.angle_alpha   90.00
_cell.angle_beta   90.00
_cell.angle_gamma   90.00
#
_symmetry.space_group_name_H-M   'P 1'
#
loop_
_entity.id
_entity.type
_entity.pdbx_description
1 polymer ?
#
loop_
_entity_poly.entity_id
_entity_poly.type
_entity_poly.pdbx_seq_one_letter_code
_entity_poly.pdbx_strand_id
1 'polypeptide(L)'
;MTIPKLKLTAVDSENYGREYQIVYKSLAELNKFRPWHDTEFSGKAMPDFFSATATELAIHEISADTSHVCGVRVRFLTGSTYANLVQVLNIMRYTDQQKYWLDIRYHPITLYAITVERERTKNAKVPVYLGCCTCGPYLPRNEEKATWFLKIQGLWTKPWRPITVLLAFIGTLSLWSLLRQTLIPTLTD
;
A
#
# COMPACT_ATOMS: atom_id res chain seq x y z
N MET A 1 13.25 -22.43 -21.80
CA MET A 1 12.89 -21.36 -20.86
C MET A 1 13.43 -21.74 -19.49
N THR A 2 14.56 -21.18 -19.09
CA THR A 2 15.31 -21.61 -17.90
C THR A 2 14.84 -20.77 -16.71
N ILE A 3 14.18 -21.41 -15.74
CA ILE A 3 13.76 -20.76 -14.49
C ILE A 3 15.04 -20.43 -13.70
N PRO A 4 15.33 -19.15 -13.40
CA PRO A 4 16.51 -18.82 -12.61
C PRO A 4 16.41 -19.46 -11.22
N LYS A 5 17.47 -20.14 -10.79
CA LYS A 5 17.59 -20.67 -9.43
C LYS A 5 17.49 -19.50 -8.44
N LEU A 6 16.41 -19.46 -7.67
CA LEU A 6 16.27 -18.61 -6.50
C LEU A 6 17.35 -19.01 -5.49
N LYS A 7 18.43 -18.22 -5.40
CA LYS A 7 19.33 -18.26 -4.25
C LYS A 7 18.60 -17.62 -3.08
N LEU A 8 18.05 -18.46 -2.20
CA LEU A 8 17.71 -18.06 -0.85
C LEU A 8 19.03 -17.82 -0.11
N THR A 9 19.57 -16.61 -0.22
CA THR A 9 20.64 -16.17 0.67
C THR A 9 20.03 -16.05 2.07
N ALA A 10 20.29 -17.04 2.91
CA ALA A 10 20.19 -16.88 4.35
C ALA A 10 21.13 -15.73 4.72
N VAL A 11 20.54 -14.61 5.10
CA VAL A 11 21.25 -13.38 5.49
C VAL A 11 21.96 -13.65 6.81
N ASP A 12 23.22 -13.22 6.91
CA ASP A 12 24.14 -13.46 8.04
C ASP A 12 23.53 -13.11 9.40
N SER A 13 23.71 -14.03 10.35
CA SER A 13 22.90 -14.20 11.56
C SER A 13 23.37 -13.42 12.79
N GLU A 14 24.46 -12.66 12.74
CA GLU A 14 25.13 -12.20 13.96
C GLU A 14 24.48 -10.96 14.64
N ASN A 15 23.68 -10.17 13.92
CA ASN A 15 22.88 -9.07 14.51
C ASN A 15 21.36 -9.33 14.52
N TYR A 16 20.94 -10.52 14.08
CA TYR A 16 19.56 -10.83 13.68
C TYR A 16 18.70 -11.52 14.76
N GLY A 17 19.23 -11.73 15.97
CA GLY A 17 18.59 -12.55 17.01
C GLY A 17 17.24 -12.03 17.55
N ARG A 18 16.90 -10.75 17.37
CA ARG A 18 15.65 -10.16 17.88
C ARG A 18 14.53 -10.02 16.84
N GLU A 19 14.83 -9.82 15.56
CA GLU A 19 13.80 -9.70 14.51
C GLU A 19 13.17 -11.06 14.15
N TYR A 20 13.94 -12.16 14.17
CA TYR A 20 13.42 -13.49 13.78
C TYR A 20 12.52 -14.17 14.83
N GLN A 21 12.55 -13.75 16.10
CA GLN A 21 11.66 -14.33 17.13
C GLN A 21 10.19 -13.93 16.97
N ILE A 22 9.86 -12.98 16.10
CA ILE A 22 8.49 -12.50 15.90
C ILE A 22 7.70 -13.41 14.94
N VAL A 23 8.40 -14.18 14.10
CA VAL A 23 7.83 -14.98 13.00
C VAL A 23 6.90 -16.11 13.49
N TYR A 24 6.97 -16.50 14.76
CA TYR A 24 6.18 -17.60 15.33
C TYR A 24 5.36 -17.23 16.57
N LYS A 25 5.07 -15.95 16.75
CA LYS A 25 4.28 -15.49 17.90
C LYS A 25 2.79 -15.74 17.72
N SER A 26 2.04 -15.69 18.82
CA SER A 26 0.58 -15.75 18.79
C SER A 26 -0.01 -14.55 18.03
N LEU A 27 -1.20 -14.69 17.42
CA LEU A 27 -1.86 -13.59 16.70
C LEU A 27 -2.02 -12.33 17.58
N ALA A 28 -2.27 -12.52 18.88
CA ALA A 28 -2.39 -11.43 19.84
C ALA A 28 -1.07 -10.65 20.02
N GLU A 29 0.07 -11.35 20.02
CA GLU A 29 1.39 -10.72 20.07
C GLU A 29 1.76 -10.03 18.74
N LEU A 30 1.42 -10.63 17.60
CA LEU A 30 1.60 -9.98 16.30
C LEU A 30 0.79 -8.68 16.19
N ASN A 31 -0.44 -8.66 16.70
CA ASN A 31 -1.26 -7.43 16.72
C ASN A 31 -0.69 -6.35 17.64
N LYS A 32 0.09 -6.71 18.66
CA LYS A 32 0.80 -5.75 19.53
C LYS A 32 2.11 -5.26 18.92
N PHE A 33 2.69 -6.01 17.98
CA PHE A 33 3.98 -5.69 17.38
C PHE A 33 3.95 -4.39 16.58
N ARG A 34 2.87 -4.16 15.81
CA ARG A 34 2.61 -2.93 15.08
C ARG A 34 1.17 -2.83 14.58
N PRO A 35 0.71 -1.63 14.20
CA PRO A 35 -0.46 -1.49 13.34
C PRO A 35 -0.23 -2.18 11.99
N TRP A 36 -1.24 -2.92 11.55
CA TRP A 36 -1.23 -3.67 10.29
C TRP A 36 -2.26 -3.11 9.31
N HIS A 37 -1.86 -2.93 8.06
CA HIS A 37 -2.77 -2.74 6.93
C HIS A 37 -3.20 -4.12 6.44
N ASP A 38 -4.46 -4.45 6.66
CA ASP A 38 -5.03 -5.74 6.29
C ASP A 38 -5.55 -5.74 4.86
N THR A 39 -5.13 -6.75 4.10
CA THR A 39 -5.67 -7.06 2.77
C THR A 39 -5.94 -8.54 2.65
N GLU A 40 -6.96 -8.92 1.91
CA GLU A 40 -7.41 -10.30 1.82
C GLU A 40 -7.60 -10.72 0.36
N PHE A 41 -7.09 -11.89 0.00
CA PHE A 41 -7.26 -12.52 -1.31
C PHE A 41 -8.18 -13.73 -1.16
N SER A 42 -9.24 -13.73 -1.96
CA SER A 42 -10.33 -14.70 -1.89
C SER A 42 -10.31 -15.74 -3.02
N GLY A 43 -9.48 -15.51 -4.05
CA GLY A 43 -9.47 -16.28 -5.30
C GLY A 43 -10.49 -15.80 -6.34
N LYS A 44 -11.24 -14.74 -6.03
CA LYS A 44 -12.22 -14.14 -6.95
C LYS A 44 -11.54 -12.98 -7.67
N ALA A 45 -11.53 -13.03 -9.01
CA ALA A 45 -10.79 -12.08 -9.84
C ALA A 45 -11.09 -10.60 -9.50
N MET A 46 -12.37 -10.23 -9.34
CA MET A 46 -12.74 -8.83 -9.12
C MET A 46 -12.37 -8.31 -7.71
N PRO A 47 -12.73 -8.98 -6.59
CA PRO A 47 -12.23 -8.59 -5.27
C PRO A 47 -10.70 -8.58 -5.19
N ASP A 48 -10.04 -9.59 -5.75
CA ASP A 48 -8.59 -9.74 -5.66
C ASP A 48 -7.85 -8.64 -6.44
N PHE A 49 -8.44 -8.11 -7.52
CA PHE A 49 -7.92 -6.93 -8.22
C PHE A 49 -7.85 -5.70 -7.31
N PHE A 50 -8.90 -5.46 -6.51
CA PHE A 50 -8.91 -4.37 -5.54
C PHE A 50 -7.97 -4.64 -4.38
N SER A 51 -7.89 -5.89 -3.90
CA SER A 51 -6.94 -6.28 -2.86
C SER A 51 -5.50 -6.08 -3.30
N ALA A 52 -5.15 -6.38 -4.55
CA ALA A 52 -3.83 -6.12 -5.11
C ALA A 52 -3.50 -4.62 -5.14
N THR A 53 -4.45 -3.79 -5.60
CA THR A 53 -4.28 -2.33 -5.62
C THR A 53 -4.12 -1.76 -4.20
N ALA A 54 -4.91 -2.26 -3.24
CA ALA A 54 -4.81 -1.86 -1.84
C ALA A 54 -3.47 -2.30 -1.22
N THR A 55 -2.99 -3.50 -1.58
CA THR A 55 -1.70 -4.03 -1.11
C THR A 55 -0.55 -3.16 -1.61
N GLU A 56 -0.54 -2.82 -2.90
CA GLU A 56 0.43 -1.91 -3.50
C GLU A 56 0.44 -0.54 -2.80
N LEU A 57 -0.73 0.06 -2.63
CA LEU A 57 -0.85 1.36 -1.97
C LEU A 57 -0.34 1.31 -0.53
N ALA A 58 -0.69 0.26 0.21
CA ALA A 58 -0.24 0.08 1.59
C ALA A 58 1.28 -0.12 1.68
N ILE A 59 1.89 -0.83 0.72
CA ILE A 59 3.35 -0.98 0.66
C ILE A 59 4.03 0.37 0.41
N HIS A 60 3.51 1.16 -0.53
CA HIS A 60 4.01 2.51 -0.76
C HIS A 60 3.87 3.39 0.47
N GLU A 61 2.75 3.31 1.18
CA GLU A 61 2.51 4.06 2.42
C GLU A 61 3.52 3.69 3.51
N ILE A 62 3.75 2.39 3.78
CA ILE A 62 4.74 1.98 4.77
C ILE A 62 6.17 2.33 4.34
N SER A 63 6.47 2.35 3.04
CA SER A 63 7.79 2.71 2.52
C SER A 63 8.10 4.21 2.66
N ALA A 64 7.07 5.04 2.61
CA ALA A 64 7.16 6.49 2.79
C ALA A 64 7.14 6.89 4.28
N ASP A 65 6.64 6.02 5.16
CA ASP A 65 6.55 6.26 6.59
C ASP A 65 7.94 6.29 7.24
N THR A 66 8.39 7.49 7.60
CA THR A 66 9.67 7.72 8.29
C THR A 66 9.73 7.13 9.71
N SER A 67 8.57 6.85 10.32
CA SER A 67 8.51 6.22 11.63
C SER A 67 8.76 4.70 11.55
N HIS A 68 8.62 4.11 10.36
CA HIS A 68 8.74 2.67 10.10
C HIS A 68 7.88 1.82 11.04
N VAL A 69 6.79 2.36 11.61
CA VAL A 69 5.98 1.67 12.62
C VAL A 69 4.93 0.75 11.98
N CYS A 70 4.47 1.05 10.77
CA CYS A 70 3.36 0.32 10.12
C CYS A 70 3.82 -0.89 9.30
N GLY A 71 2.97 -1.92 9.21
CA GLY A 71 3.24 -3.12 8.39
C GLY A 71 2.02 -3.48 7.53
N VAL A 72 2.24 -4.31 6.52
CA VAL A 72 1.16 -4.84 5.67
C VAL A 72 0.96 -6.32 5.95
N ARG A 73 -0.29 -6.73 6.14
CA ARG A 73 -0.69 -8.11 6.36
C ARG A 73 -1.62 -8.56 5.24
N VAL A 74 -1.17 -9.52 4.45
CA VAL A 74 -1.90 -10.06 3.30
C VAL A 74 -2.37 -11.47 3.63
N ARG A 75 -3.68 -11.67 3.73
CA ARG A 75 -4.28 -12.97 4.05
C ARG A 75 -4.77 -13.67 2.80
N PHE A 76 -4.38 -14.93 2.65
CA PHE A 76 -4.80 -15.82 1.57
C PHE A 76 -5.92 -16.72 2.10
N LEU A 77 -7.17 -16.35 1.81
CA LEU A 77 -8.35 -17.10 2.24
C LEU A 77 -8.43 -18.46 1.51
N THR A 78 -9.33 -19.34 1.94
CA THR A 78 -9.43 -20.72 1.44
C THR A 78 -9.65 -20.85 -0.07
N GLY A 79 -10.21 -19.82 -0.73
CA GLY A 79 -10.39 -19.79 -2.18
C GLY A 79 -9.21 -19.23 -2.96
N SER A 80 -8.23 -18.63 -2.29
CA SER A 80 -7.06 -18.04 -2.93
C SER A 80 -6.23 -19.10 -3.66
N THR A 81 -5.65 -18.68 -4.78
CA THR A 81 -4.87 -19.53 -5.67
C THR A 81 -3.38 -19.20 -5.55
N TYR A 82 -2.52 -20.09 -6.05
CA TYR A 82 -1.09 -19.80 -6.17
C TYR A 82 -0.80 -18.52 -6.99
N ALA A 83 -1.66 -18.20 -7.97
CA ALA A 83 -1.54 -16.98 -8.75
C ALA A 83 -1.67 -15.71 -7.88
N ASN A 84 -2.51 -15.73 -6.84
CA ASN A 84 -2.63 -14.60 -5.91
C ASN A 84 -1.34 -14.39 -5.10
N LEU A 85 -0.70 -15.48 -4.64
CA LEU A 85 0.59 -15.37 -3.96
C LEU A 85 1.67 -14.82 -4.89
N VAL A 86 1.75 -15.32 -6.13
CA VAL A 86 2.70 -14.82 -7.14
C VAL A 86 2.44 -13.34 -7.43
N GLN A 87 1.19 -12.92 -7.52
CA GLN A 87 0.82 -11.51 -7.70
C GLN A 87 1.34 -10.65 -6.55
N VAL A 88 1.14 -11.06 -5.29
CA VAL A 88 1.66 -10.32 -4.12
C VAL A 88 3.18 -10.29 -4.12
N LEU A 89 3.87 -11.38 -4.46
CA LEU A 89 5.33 -11.40 -4.57
C LEU A 89 5.85 -10.49 -5.69
N ASN A 90 5.13 -10.42 -6.82
CA ASN A 90 5.44 -9.45 -7.87
C ASN A 90 5.29 -8.02 -7.35
N ILE A 91 4.24 -7.74 -6.55
CA ILE A 91 4.08 -6.45 -5.85
C ILE A 91 5.29 -6.13 -4.99
N MET A 92 5.72 -7.05 -4.14
CA MET A 92 6.91 -6.85 -3.30
C MET A 92 8.15 -6.55 -4.16
N ARG A 93 8.32 -7.27 -5.27
CA ARG A 93 9.48 -7.10 -6.15
C ARG A 93 9.51 -5.73 -6.84
N TYR A 94 8.41 -5.27 -7.44
CA TYR A 94 8.44 -4.00 -8.17
C TYR A 94 8.40 -2.77 -7.26
N THR A 95 7.86 -2.91 -6.04
CA THR A 95 7.89 -1.86 -5.00
C THR A 95 9.21 -1.82 -4.22
N ASP A 96 10.18 -2.67 -4.56
CA ASP A 96 11.46 -2.85 -3.83
C ASP A 96 11.27 -3.17 -2.33
N GLN A 97 10.18 -3.84 -1.99
CA GLN A 97 9.89 -4.28 -0.63
C GLN A 97 10.64 -5.58 -0.32
N GLN A 98 11.83 -5.46 0.25
CA GLN A 98 12.74 -6.59 0.46
C GLN A 98 12.47 -7.39 1.74
N LYS A 99 11.84 -6.77 2.76
CA LYS A 99 11.54 -7.45 4.03
C LYS A 99 10.10 -7.91 4.09
N TYR A 100 9.91 -9.21 3.94
CA TYR A 100 8.64 -9.87 4.15
C TYR A 100 8.86 -11.31 4.64
N TRP A 101 7.85 -11.90 5.27
CA TRP A 101 7.82 -13.33 5.58
C TRP A 101 6.44 -13.91 5.27
N LEU A 102 6.43 -15.19 4.91
CA LEU A 102 5.23 -15.96 4.65
C LEU A 102 4.98 -16.91 5.82
N ASP A 103 3.87 -16.73 6.52
CA ASP A 103 3.41 -17.64 7.56
C ASP A 103 2.40 -18.64 6.99
N ILE A 104 2.83 -19.90 6.93
CA ILE A 104 2.03 -21.04 6.47
C ILE A 104 1.50 -21.89 7.64
N ARG A 105 1.84 -21.56 8.89
CA ARG A 105 1.47 -22.37 10.06
C ARG A 105 0.03 -22.16 10.46
N TYR A 106 -0.44 -20.92 10.36
CA TYR A 106 -1.82 -20.55 10.68
C TYR A 106 -2.66 -20.43 9.43
N HIS A 107 -3.95 -20.70 9.58
CA HIS A 107 -4.96 -20.43 8.55
C HIS A 107 -5.75 -19.17 8.93
N PRO A 108 -5.95 -18.22 7.99
CA PRO A 108 -5.46 -18.22 6.61
C PRO A 108 -3.93 -18.03 6.51
N ILE A 109 -3.32 -18.58 5.43
CA ILE A 109 -1.90 -18.33 5.12
C ILE A 109 -1.72 -16.81 5.01
N THR A 110 -0.70 -16.28 5.65
CA THR A 110 -0.55 -14.82 5.77
C THR A 110 0.86 -14.39 5.40
N LEU A 111 0.99 -13.43 4.49
CA LEU A 111 2.24 -12.77 4.18
C LEU A 111 2.29 -11.43 4.91
N TYR A 112 3.40 -11.20 5.60
CA TYR A 112 3.66 -9.97 6.33
C TYR A 112 4.79 -9.21 5.64
N ALA A 113 4.56 -7.95 5.30
CA ALA A 113 5.59 -7.04 4.80
C ALA A 113 5.83 -5.93 5.81
N ILE A 114 7.10 -5.65 6.12
CA ILE A 114 7.49 -4.66 7.11
C ILE A 114 8.61 -3.78 6.58
N THR A 115 8.64 -2.53 6.99
CA THR A 115 9.81 -1.68 6.73
C THR A 115 10.86 -1.90 7.81
N VAL A 116 12.13 -1.94 7.38
CA VAL A 116 13.26 -1.86 8.30
C VAL A 116 13.37 -0.42 8.72
N GLU A 117 13.55 -0.17 10.00
CA GLU A 117 14.14 1.08 10.42
C GLU A 117 15.47 1.21 9.67
N ARG A 118 15.57 2.13 8.70
CA ARG A 118 16.87 2.42 8.08
C ARG A 118 17.80 2.71 9.25
N GLU A 119 18.80 1.86 9.46
CA GLU A 119 19.85 2.13 10.44
C GLU A 119 20.31 3.55 10.12
N ARG A 120 19.94 4.50 10.97
CA ARG A 120 20.44 5.86 10.85
C ARG A 120 21.93 5.66 10.87
N THR A 121 22.58 5.86 9.73
CA THR A 121 24.03 5.78 9.63
C THR A 121 24.56 6.72 10.70
N LYS A 122 24.96 6.16 11.85
CA LYS A 122 25.46 6.89 13.02
C LYS A 122 26.75 7.64 12.69
N ASN A 123 27.21 7.55 11.44
CA ASN A 123 28.46 8.07 10.93
C ASN A 123 28.28 9.24 9.94
N ALA A 124 27.05 9.69 9.64
CA ALA A 124 26.91 11.04 9.10
C ALA A 124 27.18 12.00 10.26
N LYS A 125 28.46 12.30 10.50
CA LYS A 125 28.89 13.49 11.22
C LYS A 125 28.30 14.67 10.46
N VAL A 126 27.05 15.03 10.75
CA VAL A 126 26.51 16.34 10.40
C VAL A 126 27.48 17.31 11.06
N PRO A 127 28.22 18.13 10.30
CA PRO A 127 29.13 19.06 10.91
C PRO A 127 28.28 20.00 11.77
N VAL A 128 28.41 19.86 13.09
CA VAL A 128 27.82 20.73 14.08
C VAL A 128 28.52 22.08 13.96
N TYR A 129 28.12 22.86 12.97
CA TYR A 129 28.41 24.28 12.94
C TYR A 129 27.31 24.97 13.74
N LEU A 130 27.67 25.27 14.99
CA LEU A 130 27.08 26.29 15.86
C LEU A 130 25.57 26.24 16.13
N GLY A 131 25.25 25.77 17.34
CA GLY A 131 24.35 26.51 18.24
C GLY A 131 22.85 26.30 18.08
N CYS A 132 22.28 25.39 18.87
CA CYS A 132 20.99 25.64 19.50
C CYS A 132 20.83 24.76 20.75
N CYS A 133 21.02 25.37 21.94
CA CYS A 133 20.79 24.75 23.25
C CYS A 133 19.34 24.91 23.72
N THR A 134 18.38 24.84 22.81
CA THR A 134 16.97 24.72 23.17
C THR A 134 16.37 23.58 22.38
N CYS A 135 15.93 22.58 23.13
CA CYS A 135 14.89 21.63 22.80
C CYS A 135 14.14 21.97 21.51
N GLY A 136 14.39 21.20 20.44
CA GLY A 136 13.38 21.10 19.38
C GLY A 136 12.16 20.47 20.03
N PRO A 137 10.99 21.12 20.04
CA PRO A 137 9.78 20.48 20.54
C PRO A 137 9.54 19.23 19.70
N TYR A 138 8.91 18.21 20.29
CA TYR A 138 8.10 17.26 19.53
C TYR A 138 7.46 18.06 18.39
N LEU A 139 7.88 17.85 17.14
CA LEU A 139 7.08 18.34 16.03
C LEU A 139 5.84 17.45 16.10
N PRO A 140 4.67 17.94 16.55
CA PRO A 140 3.45 17.20 16.30
C PRO A 140 3.47 16.90 14.80
N ARG A 141 3.12 15.67 14.43
CA ARG A 141 2.77 15.31 13.05
C ARG A 141 2.06 16.53 12.50
N ASN A 142 2.72 17.27 11.60
CA ASN A 142 2.07 18.33 10.87
C ASN A 142 0.99 17.54 10.16
N GLU A 143 -0.24 17.61 10.65
CA GLU A 143 -1.40 17.51 9.78
C GLU A 143 -1.19 18.67 8.81
N GLU A 144 -0.30 18.48 7.84
CA GLU A 144 -0.31 19.23 6.61
C GLU A 144 -1.74 19.11 6.19
N LYS A 145 -2.47 20.21 6.40
CA LYS A 145 -3.88 20.37 6.10
C LYS A 145 -4.05 19.72 4.75
N ALA A 146 -4.57 18.49 4.76
CA ALA A 146 -4.57 17.64 3.57
C ALA A 146 -5.23 18.53 2.53
N THR A 147 -4.41 19.03 1.60
CA THR A 147 -4.88 20.02 0.65
C THR A 147 -6.07 19.35 0.00
N TRP A 148 -7.17 20.06 -0.16
CA TRP A 148 -8.40 19.49 -0.74
C TRP A 148 -8.10 18.69 -2.02
N PHE A 149 -7.02 19.03 -2.74
CA PHE A 149 -6.37 18.24 -3.79
C PHE A 149 -5.97 16.80 -3.43
N LEU A 150 -5.31 16.54 -2.29
CA LEU A 150 -4.99 15.17 -1.82
C LEU A 150 -6.27 14.39 -1.50
N LYS A 151 -7.30 15.07 -0.97
CA LYS A 151 -8.63 14.47 -0.74
C LYS A 151 -9.32 14.13 -2.07
N ILE A 152 -9.12 14.93 -3.12
CA ILE A 152 -9.58 14.64 -4.48
C ILE A 152 -8.75 13.50 -5.09
N GLN A 153 -7.43 13.46 -4.92
CA GLN A 153 -6.63 12.31 -5.40
C GLN A 153 -7.09 10.99 -4.76
N GLY A 154 -7.45 10.99 -3.47
CA GLY A 154 -8.06 9.83 -2.81
C GLY A 154 -9.48 9.47 -3.33
N LEU A 155 -10.18 10.41 -3.96
CA LEU A 155 -11.42 10.12 -4.72
C LEU A 155 -11.11 9.54 -6.10
N TRP A 156 -9.94 9.85 -6.67
CA TRP A 156 -9.50 9.35 -7.98
C TRP A 156 -9.07 7.88 -7.96
N THR A 157 -8.76 7.33 -6.78
CA THR A 157 -8.40 5.92 -6.58
C THR A 157 -9.60 5.01 -6.30
N LYS A 158 -10.82 5.55 -6.18
CA LYS A 158 -11.98 4.73 -5.84
C LYS A 158 -12.57 3.98 -7.05
N PRO A 159 -13.00 2.72 -6.85
CA PRO A 159 -13.37 1.81 -7.94
C PRO A 159 -14.64 2.13 -8.72
N TRP A 160 -15.51 3.00 -8.16
CA TRP A 160 -16.77 3.44 -8.76
C TRP A 160 -16.58 4.67 -9.67
N ARG A 161 -15.37 5.23 -9.72
CA ARG A 161 -15.03 6.40 -10.54
C ARG A 161 -15.28 6.23 -12.04
N PRO A 162 -14.87 5.15 -12.73
CA PRO A 162 -15.17 5.02 -14.16
C PRO A 162 -16.68 5.05 -14.42
N ILE A 163 -17.49 4.50 -13.50
CA ILE A 163 -18.96 4.50 -13.60
C ILE A 163 -19.50 5.91 -13.41
N THR A 164 -19.04 6.67 -12.40
CA THR A 164 -19.53 8.04 -12.18
C THR A 164 -19.13 9.00 -13.30
N VAL A 165 -17.91 8.87 -13.84
CA VAL A 165 -17.45 9.65 -15.00
C VAL A 165 -18.26 9.30 -16.25
N LEU A 166 -18.53 8.01 -16.49
CA LEU A 166 -19.36 7.56 -17.60
C LEU A 166 -20.79 8.11 -17.50
N LEU A 167 -21.41 8.04 -16.31
CA LEU A 167 -22.75 8.56 -16.06
C LEU A 167 -22.81 10.08 -16.26
N ALA A 168 -21.82 10.81 -15.76
CA ALA A 168 -21.72 12.26 -15.97
C ALA A 168 -21.58 12.59 -17.47
N PHE A 169 -20.75 11.85 -18.21
CA PHE A 169 -20.56 12.03 -19.64
C PHE A 169 -21.86 11.79 -20.42
N ILE A 170 -22.56 10.68 -20.15
CA ILE A 170 -23.87 10.37 -20.77
C ILE A 170 -24.91 11.45 -20.41
N GLY A 171 -24.90 11.94 -19.17
CA GLY A 171 -25.75 13.04 -18.72
C GLY A 171 -25.49 14.33 -19.52
N THR A 172 -24.23 14.71 -19.69
CA THR A 172 -23.86 15.91 -20.47
C THR A 172 -24.22 15.79 -21.95
N LEU A 173 -24.04 14.61 -22.56
CA LEU A 173 -24.45 14.38 -23.95
C LEU A 173 -25.97 14.44 -24.14
N SER A 174 -26.72 13.88 -23.19
CA SER A 174 -28.18 13.95 -23.19
C SER A 174 -28.67 15.38 -23.08
N LEU A 175 -28.09 16.18 -22.16
CA LEU A 175 -28.43 17.59 -21.98
C LEU A 175 -28.09 18.42 -23.23
N TRP A 176 -26.93 18.16 -23.84
CA TRP A 176 -26.50 18.81 -25.07
C TRP A 176 -27.45 18.50 -26.24
N SER A 177 -27.86 17.24 -26.38
CA SER A 177 -28.82 16.82 -27.41
C SER A 177 -30.16 17.54 -27.25
N LEU A 178 -30.66 17.66 -26.03
CA LEU A 178 -31.90 18.39 -25.73
C LEU A 178 -31.78 19.88 -26.08
N LEU A 179 -30.69 20.54 -25.65
CA LEU A 179 -30.42 21.94 -25.97
C LEU A 179 -30.37 22.19 -27.48
N ARG A 180 -29.70 21.30 -28.22
CA ARG A 180 -29.60 21.38 -29.68
C ARG A 180 -30.97 21.30 -30.36
N GLN A 181 -31.86 20.42 -29.91
CA GLN A 181 -33.21 20.28 -30.48
C GLN A 181 -34.06 21.53 -30.21
N THR A 182 -33.91 22.17 -29.05
CA THR A 182 -34.66 23.38 -28.70
C THR A 182 -34.21 24.64 -29.43
N LEU A 183 -32.96 24.71 -29.90
CA LEU A 183 -32.36 25.92 -30.49
C LEU A 183 -32.47 25.99 -32.03
N ILE A 184 -32.85 24.90 -32.71
CA ILE A 184 -32.93 24.82 -34.18
C ILE A 184 -34.33 25.08 -34.81
N PRO A 185 -35.47 25.27 -34.10
CA PRO A 185 -36.77 25.26 -34.77
C PRO A 185 -37.16 26.55 -35.56
N THR A 186 -36.26 27.50 -35.82
CA THR A 186 -36.67 28.82 -36.39
C THR A 186 -35.99 29.25 -37.69
N LEU A 187 -35.37 28.34 -38.46
CA LEU A 187 -34.68 28.70 -39.72
C LEU A 187 -35.22 27.98 -40.98
N THR A 188 -36.45 27.48 -40.91
CA THR A 188 -37.17 26.96 -42.08
C THR A 188 -38.52 27.65 -42.19
N ASP A 189 -38.50 28.92 -42.60
CA ASP A 189 -39.58 29.61 -43.32
C ASP A 189 -38.95 30.70 -44.19
#